data_AF-A0A939NM65-F1
#
_entry.id   AF-A0A939NM65-F1
#
_cell.length_a   1.000
_cell.length_b   1.000
_cell.length_c   1.000
_cell.angle_alpha   90.00
_cell.angle_beta   90.00
_cell.angle_gamma   90.00
#
_symmetry.space_group_name_H-M   'P 1'
#
loop_
_entity.id
_entity.type
_entity.pdbx_description
1 polymer ?
#
loop_
_entity_poly.entity_id
_entity_poly.type
_entity_poly.pdbx_seq_one_letter_code
_entity_poly.pdbx_strand_id
1 'polypeptide(L)'
;MGKPDAGRPGLGWEVWLNGMEVTQFTYFQQVGGLECKPVTGEITYGLERLAMYIRGVDSVYDPGLERWPAGENHLRRRVPPERSGAVHL
;
A
#
# COMPACT_ATOMS: atom_id res chain seq x y z
N MET A 1 14.46 -37.62 1.62
CA MET A 1 15.48 -36.64 2.07
C MET A 1 15.85 -35.74 0.89
N GLY A 2 14.97 -34.83 0.50
CA GLY A 2 15.27 -33.76 -0.47
C GLY A 2 15.36 -32.47 0.33
N LYS A 3 16.49 -31.76 0.27
CA LYS A 3 16.63 -30.48 0.97
C LYS A 3 15.59 -29.49 0.39
N PRO A 4 14.66 -28.96 1.19
CA PRO A 4 14.01 -27.72 0.82
C PRO A 4 15.00 -26.57 1.09
N ASP A 5 14.80 -25.43 0.44
CA ASP A 5 15.38 -24.13 0.87
C ASP A 5 16.80 -23.78 0.39
N ALA A 6 17.20 -24.21 -0.80
CA ALA A 6 18.26 -23.53 -1.53
C ALA A 6 17.77 -22.15 -2.05
N GLY A 7 17.97 -21.10 -1.24
CA GLY A 7 18.18 -19.71 -1.66
C GLY A 7 17.24 -19.13 -2.74
N ARG A 8 15.93 -19.02 -2.45
CA ARG A 8 15.07 -18.13 -3.24
C ARG A 8 15.15 -16.71 -2.65
N PRO A 9 15.44 -15.67 -3.45
CA PRO A 9 15.62 -14.29 -2.96
C PRO A 9 14.35 -13.65 -2.36
N GLY A 10 13.18 -14.29 -2.50
CA GLY A 10 11.94 -13.89 -1.85
C GLY A 10 10.75 -14.49 -2.57
N LEU A 11 9.62 -14.59 -1.87
CA LEU A 11 8.31 -14.86 -2.49
C LEU A 11 7.53 -13.56 -2.49
N GLY A 12 6.86 -13.23 -3.59
CA GLY A 12 6.15 -11.98 -3.69
C GLY A 12 4.97 -12.04 -4.63
N TRP A 13 4.10 -11.04 -4.49
CA TRP A 13 2.93 -10.83 -5.33
C TRP A 13 2.84 -9.37 -5.73
N GLU A 14 2.40 -9.15 -6.96
CA GLU A 14 2.07 -7.82 -7.48
C GLU A 14 0.57 -7.62 -7.40
N VAL A 15 0.15 -6.45 -6.92
CA VAL A 15 -1.24 -6.01 -6.96
C VAL A 15 -1.42 -5.08 -8.13
N TRP A 16 -2.31 -5.48 -9.02
CA TRP A 16 -2.66 -4.75 -10.23
C TRP A 16 -4.04 -4.11 -10.07
N LEU A 17 -4.15 -2.85 -10.47
CA LEU A 17 -5.39 -2.07 -10.47
C LEU A 17 -5.50 -1.32 -11.81
N ASN A 18 -6.61 -1.50 -12.51
CA ASN A 18 -6.85 -0.90 -13.84
C ASN A 18 -5.69 -1.11 -14.84
N GLY A 19 -5.05 -2.27 -14.81
CA GLY A 19 -3.95 -2.60 -15.72
C GLY A 19 -2.58 -1.99 -15.35
N MET A 20 -2.46 -1.33 -14.20
CA MET A 20 -1.20 -0.81 -13.67
C MET A 20 -0.85 -1.52 -12.36
N GLU A 21 0.43 -1.82 -12.15
CA GLU A 21 0.92 -2.29 -10.85
C GLU A 21 0.85 -1.14 -9.84
N VAL A 22 0.24 -1.38 -8.68
CA VAL A 22 0.02 -0.34 -7.66
C VAL A 22 0.67 -0.69 -6.33
N THR A 23 0.88 -1.97 -6.03
CA THR A 23 1.54 -2.39 -4.79
C THR A 23 2.30 -3.69 -5.02
N GLN A 24 3.47 -3.83 -4.39
CA GLN A 24 4.24 -5.06 -4.37
C GLN A 24 4.38 -5.58 -2.94
N PHE A 25 4.14 -6.87 -2.77
CA PHE A 25 4.41 -7.60 -1.53
C PHE A 25 5.65 -8.46 -1.71
N THR A 26 6.60 -8.36 -0.79
CA THR A 26 7.84 -9.16 -0.81
C THR A 26 8.06 -9.82 0.55
N TYR A 27 8.19 -11.13 0.58
CA TYR A 27 8.60 -11.90 1.75
C TYR A 27 10.07 -12.30 1.60
N PHE A 28 10.95 -11.66 2.37
CA PHE A 28 12.38 -11.91 2.33
C PHE A 28 12.73 -13.15 3.16
N GLN A 29 13.31 -14.14 2.48
CA GLN A 29 13.90 -15.32 3.12
C GLN A 29 15.37 -15.08 3.48
N GLN A 30 16.07 -14.26 2.70
CA GLN A 30 17.48 -13.92 2.88
C GLN A 30 17.75 -12.50 2.41
N VAL A 31 18.51 -11.72 3.19
CA VAL A 31 18.97 -10.37 2.83
C VAL A 31 20.48 -10.30 3.03
N GLY A 32 21.23 -9.92 1.99
CA GLY A 32 22.69 -9.75 2.07
C GLY A 32 23.44 -11.02 2.46
N GLY A 33 22.90 -12.21 2.18
CA GLY A 33 23.51 -13.49 2.55
C GLY A 33 23.05 -14.04 3.91
N LEU A 34 22.32 -13.27 4.71
CA LEU A 34 21.83 -13.69 6.04
C LEU A 34 20.37 -14.12 5.97
N GLU A 35 20.03 -15.25 6.61
CA GLU A 35 18.64 -15.71 6.71
C GLU A 35 17.81 -14.76 7.58
N CYS A 36 16.59 -14.44 7.12
CA CYS A 36 15.63 -13.66 7.90
C CYS A 36 14.78 -14.60 8.77
N LYS A 37 15.00 -14.56 10.09
CA LYS A 37 14.17 -15.26 11.09
C LYS A 37 13.75 -14.29 12.19
N PRO A 38 12.46 -13.89 12.27
CA PRO A 38 11.35 -14.31 11.41
C PRO A 38 11.48 -13.78 9.96
N VAL A 39 10.73 -14.39 9.03
CA VAL A 39 10.63 -13.92 7.63
C VAL A 39 10.12 -12.48 7.63
N THR A 40 10.85 -11.58 6.98
CA THR A 40 10.46 -10.16 6.87
C THR A 40 9.50 -9.97 5.71
N GLY A 41 8.39 -9.26 5.93
CA GLY A 41 7.49 -8.81 4.87
C GLY A 41 7.72 -7.33 4.53
N GLU A 42 7.77 -7.01 3.26
CA GLU A 42 7.77 -5.65 2.72
C GLU A 42 6.51 -5.42 1.90
N ILE A 43 5.99 -4.20 2.01
CA ILE A 43 4.88 -3.71 1.20
C ILE A 43 5.32 -2.39 0.57
N THR A 44 5.39 -2.35 -0.75
CA THR A 44 5.84 -1.19 -1.52
C THR A 44 4.66 -0.62 -2.30
N TYR A 45 4.30 0.63 -2.03
CA TYR A 45 3.15 1.31 -2.65
C TYR A 45 3.62 2.27 -3.76
N GLY A 46 3.00 2.19 -4.94
CA GLY A 46 3.12 3.21 -5.98
C GLY A 46 2.22 4.40 -5.67
N LEU A 47 2.70 5.33 -4.83
CA LEU A 47 1.90 6.43 -4.28
C LEU A 47 1.26 7.30 -5.37
N GLU A 48 1.98 7.60 -6.43
CA GLU A 48 1.49 8.38 -7.56
C GLU A 48 0.31 7.68 -8.25
N ARG A 49 0.42 6.37 -8.45
CA ARG A 49 -0.63 5.56 -9.11
C ARG A 49 -1.87 5.43 -8.22
N LEU A 50 -1.66 5.23 -6.92
CA LEU A 50 -2.76 5.25 -5.94
C LEU A 50 -3.45 6.62 -5.93
N ALA A 51 -2.68 7.70 -5.90
CA ALA A 51 -3.22 9.06 -5.87
C ALA A 51 -3.98 9.37 -7.16
N MET A 52 -3.46 8.98 -8.32
CA MET A 52 -4.16 9.07 -9.61
C MET A 52 -5.49 8.30 -9.59
N TYR A 53 -5.50 7.06 -9.11
CA TYR A 53 -6.71 6.26 -9.00
C TYR A 53 -7.74 6.88 -8.05
N ILE A 54 -7.31 7.32 -6.87
CA ILE A 54 -8.20 7.94 -5.86
C ILE A 54 -8.76 9.27 -6.37
N ARG A 55 -7.97 10.04 -7.13
CA ARG A 55 -8.36 11.34 -7.69
C ARG A 55 -9.06 11.23 -9.05
N GLY A 56 -9.06 10.06 -9.69
CA GLY A 56 -9.68 9.84 -11.00
C GLY A 56 -8.98 10.61 -12.13
N VAL A 57 -7.65 10.77 -12.06
CA VAL A 57 -6.86 11.47 -13.08
C VAL A 57 -5.94 10.49 -13.82
N ASP A 58 -5.78 10.67 -15.13
CA ASP A 58 -5.07 9.73 -16.01
C ASP A 58 -3.56 10.03 -16.12
N SER A 59 -3.10 11.16 -15.58
CA SER A 59 -1.69 11.58 -15.65
C SER A 59 -1.19 12.06 -14.29
N VAL A 60 0.06 11.74 -13.98
CA VAL A 60 0.74 12.23 -12.76
C VAL A 60 0.99 13.74 -12.81
N TYR A 61 0.98 14.32 -14.01
CA TYR A 61 1.17 15.75 -14.23
C TYR A 61 -0.15 16.51 -14.25
N ASP A 62 -1.28 15.84 -13.99
CA ASP A 62 -2.57 16.50 -13.92
C ASP A 62 -2.59 17.45 -12.71
N PRO A 63 -2.96 18.74 -12.89
CA PRO A 63 -3.04 19.69 -11.79
C PRO A 63 -4.04 19.26 -10.70
N GLY A 64 -5.01 18.41 -11.01
CA GLY A 64 -5.92 17.79 -10.05
C GLY A 64 -5.24 16.83 -9.06
N LEU A 65 -4.02 16.37 -9.35
CA LEU A 65 -3.21 15.59 -8.43
C LEU A 65 -2.59 16.46 -7.33
N GLU A 66 -1.94 17.58 -7.71
CA GLU A 66 -1.32 18.51 -6.75
C GLU A 66 -2.36 19.40 -6.05
N ARG A 67 -3.46 19.71 -6.73
CA ARG A 67 -4.47 20.61 -6.21
C ARG A 67 -5.25 19.88 -5.12
N TRP A 68 -4.96 20.26 -3.89
CA TRP A 68 -5.92 20.05 -2.82
C TRP A 68 -7.20 20.81 -3.16
N PRO A 69 -8.41 20.25 -3.00
CA PRO A 69 -9.64 20.99 -3.20
C PRO A 69 -9.61 22.24 -2.32
N ALA A 70 -9.39 23.39 -2.95
CA ALA A 70 -9.30 24.67 -2.29
C ALA A 70 -10.68 24.98 -1.70
N GLY A 71 -10.87 24.68 -0.42
CA GLY A 71 -12.12 24.96 0.29
C GLY A 71 -12.47 24.02 1.45
N GLU A 72 -11.92 22.81 1.54
CA GLU A 72 -12.27 21.89 2.63
C GLU A 72 -11.25 21.91 3.77
N ASN A 73 -11.54 22.76 4.75
CA ASN A 73 -10.87 22.79 6.03
C ASN A 73 -11.29 21.55 6.86
N HIS A 74 -10.68 20.38 6.59
CA HIS A 74 -11.00 19.11 7.28
C HIS A 74 -10.74 19.12 8.79
N LEU A 75 -10.04 20.15 9.31
CA LEU A 75 -9.81 20.38 10.74
C LEU A 75 -11.07 20.82 11.52
N ARG A 76 -12.24 20.92 10.88
CA ARG A 76 -13.54 21.13 11.57
C ARG A 76 -14.62 20.11 11.21
N ARG A 77 -14.30 18.81 11.19
CA ARG A 77 -15.35 17.83 11.56
C ARG A 77 -15.53 17.87 13.08
N ARG A 78 -16.43 18.74 13.55
CA ARG A 78 -17.05 18.52 14.87
C ARG A 78 -17.64 17.12 14.83
N VAL A 79 -17.09 16.21 15.61
CA VAL A 79 -17.75 14.96 15.99
C VAL A 79 -19.11 15.39 16.58
N PRO A 80 -20.25 15.00 15.99
CA PRO A 80 -21.52 15.16 16.68
C PRO A 80 -21.42 14.39 18.00
N PRO A 81 -21.79 14.97 19.16
CA PRO A 81 -21.99 14.14 20.34
C PRO A 81 -23.07 13.10 19.98
N GLU A 82 -22.98 11.92 20.59
CA GLU A 82 -23.83 10.75 20.38
C GLU A 82 -23.78 10.01 19.02
N ARG A 83 -23.00 8.92 19.00
CA ARG A 83 -23.55 7.55 18.97
C ARG A 83 -22.45 6.53 19.21
N SER A 84 -22.32 6.12 20.48
CA SER A 84 -21.64 4.88 20.86
C SER A 84 -22.42 3.70 20.26
N GLY A 85 -21.78 2.98 19.34
CA GLY A 85 -22.27 1.69 18.84
C GLY A 85 -21.06 0.82 18.60
N ALA A 86 -20.78 -0.09 19.53
CA ALA A 86 -19.77 -1.11 19.39
C ALA A 86 -20.11 -2.00 18.18
N VAL A 87 -19.17 -2.17 17.26
CA VAL A 87 -19.19 -3.29 16.32
C VAL A 87 -18.33 -4.38 16.94
N HIS A 88 -18.97 -5.44 17.42
CA HIS A 88 -18.31 -6.67 17.79
C HIS A 88 -17.90 -7.42 16.52
N LEU A 89 -16.64 -7.88 16.49
CA LEU A 89 -16.20 -9.00 15.66
C LEU A 89 -16.71 -10.31 16.25
#